data_AF-A0A432Z3L9-F1
#
_entry.id   AF-A0A432Z3L9-F1
#
_cell.length_a   1.000
_cell.length_b   1.000
_cell.length_c   1.000
_cell.angle_alpha   90.00
_cell.angle_beta   90.00
_cell.angle_gamma   90.00
#
_symmetry.space_group_name_H-M   'P 1'
#
loop_
_entity.id
_entity.type
_entity.pdbx_description
1 polymer ?
#
loop_
_entity_poly.entity_id
_entity_poly.type
_entity_poly.pdbx_seq_one_letter_code
_entity_poly.pdbx_strand_id
1 'polypeptide(L)'
;MKRILLGVFALLNLPAIAAPAKLEIASGVYEGVERTSFTYNLLMVSENGEAAFISSSLSSGFLQMKRQTTKPAPLKCDALKCTVTFADAQLILAPDPGNGLRVLELHHDASEQHLLTDSYHLQPVQDLPAADRFTARHAELLRSTQAHDAAETPTLYLGIVGHAATSSIVALLEYPDGRVDVENYSFGKLVAIPHEKQSMPDTSNGIILKGAQGMMNLHLYQQGPLWVGHEAATLTSGLVMDIKPARFVRVQLSK
;
A
#
# COMPACT_ATOMS: atom_id res chain seq x y z
N MET A 1 79.82 19.59 -28.78
CA MET A 1 78.40 20.01 -28.77
C MET A 1 77.55 18.85 -28.28
N LYS A 2 76.95 18.95 -27.09
CA LYS A 2 76.05 17.92 -26.52
C LYS A 2 74.70 18.58 -26.27
N ARG A 3 73.67 18.18 -27.01
CA ARG A 3 72.28 18.62 -26.81
C ARG A 3 71.65 17.70 -25.77
N ILE A 4 71.32 18.24 -24.60
CA ILE A 4 70.53 17.56 -23.57
C ILE A 4 69.07 17.92 -23.85
N LEU A 5 68.27 16.92 -24.23
CA LEU A 5 66.83 17.03 -24.42
C LEU A 5 66.19 16.72 -23.06
N LEU A 6 65.73 17.75 -22.33
CA LEU A 6 64.92 17.57 -21.12
C LEU A 6 63.47 17.31 -21.54
N GLY A 7 63.04 16.04 -21.50
CA GLY A 7 61.64 15.67 -21.67
C GLY A 7 60.87 15.90 -20.36
N VAL A 8 59.95 16.86 -20.36
CA VAL A 8 58.98 17.05 -19.28
C VAL A 8 57.85 16.04 -19.48
N PHE A 9 57.85 14.95 -18.70
CA PHE A 9 56.71 14.06 -18.56
C PHE A 9 55.71 14.68 -17.58
N ALA A 10 54.70 15.38 -18.11
CA ALA A 10 53.55 15.79 -17.33
C ALA A 10 52.68 14.54 -17.06
N LEU A 11 52.79 13.99 -15.85
CA LEU A 11 51.88 12.96 -15.34
C LEU A 11 50.49 13.61 -15.16
N LEU A 12 49.63 13.47 -16.17
CA LEU A 12 48.22 13.77 -16.08
C LEU A 12 47.57 12.77 -15.10
N ASN A 13 47.51 13.15 -13.82
CA ASN A 13 46.61 12.54 -12.84
C ASN A 13 45.17 12.92 -13.21
N LEU A 14 44.57 12.15 -14.12
CA LEU A 14 43.13 12.16 -14.31
C LEU A 14 42.50 11.66 -13.01
N PRO A 15 41.61 12.43 -12.36
CA PRO A 15 40.88 11.92 -11.20
C PRO A 15 40.11 10.68 -11.65
N ALA A 16 40.34 9.55 -10.99
CA ALA A 16 39.53 8.36 -11.17
C ALA A 16 38.09 8.76 -10.88
N ILE A 17 37.27 8.86 -11.93
CA ILE A 17 35.83 9.05 -11.80
C ILE A 17 35.34 7.79 -11.10
N ALA A 18 35.10 7.90 -9.80
CA ALA A 18 34.53 6.80 -9.03
C ALA A 18 33.23 6.39 -9.71
N ALA A 19 33.12 5.11 -10.07
CA ALA A 19 31.87 4.58 -10.60
C ALA A 19 30.76 4.92 -9.59
N PRO A 20 29.59 5.41 -10.07
CA PRO A 20 28.50 5.74 -9.17
C PRO A 20 28.18 4.51 -8.31
N ALA A 21 28.08 4.72 -6.99
CA ALA A 21 27.70 3.66 -6.08
C ALA A 21 26.38 3.05 -6.56
N LYS A 22 26.32 1.72 -6.61
CA LYS A 22 25.07 1.04 -6.93
C LYS A 22 24.04 1.38 -5.87
N LEU A 23 22.79 1.55 -6.28
CA LEU A 23 21.68 1.64 -5.36
C LEU A 23 21.59 0.33 -4.57
N GLU A 24 21.29 0.43 -3.28
CA GLU A 24 20.99 -0.72 -2.43
C GLU A 24 19.60 -0.51 -1.80
N ILE A 25 18.79 -1.56 -1.84
CA ILE A 25 17.52 -1.62 -1.10
C ILE A 25 17.81 -2.34 0.20
N ALA A 26 17.46 -1.71 1.33
CA ALA A 26 17.66 -2.32 2.64
C ALA A 26 16.85 -3.62 2.75
N SER A 27 17.42 -4.60 3.45
CA SER A 27 16.68 -5.81 3.82
C SER A 27 15.52 -5.46 4.75
N GLY A 28 14.39 -6.12 4.59
CA GLY A 28 13.21 -5.89 5.40
C GLY A 28 11.92 -6.27 4.69
N VAL A 29 10.81 -5.90 5.31
CA VAL A 29 9.47 -6.11 4.78
C VAL A 29 8.88 -4.75 4.44
N TYR A 30 8.28 -4.64 3.26
CA TYR A 30 7.65 -3.43 2.76
C TYR A 30 6.23 -3.72 2.32
N GLU A 31 5.27 -2.88 2.71
CA GLU A 31 3.86 -3.06 2.39
C GLU A 31 3.26 -1.82 1.71
N GLY A 32 2.22 -2.00 0.92
CA GLY A 32 1.49 -0.90 0.30
C GLY A 32 0.27 -1.38 -0.46
N VAL A 33 -0.41 -0.45 -1.13
CA VAL A 33 -1.64 -0.77 -1.89
C VAL A 33 -1.63 -0.03 -3.23
N GLU A 34 -1.88 -0.76 -4.31
CA GLU A 34 -2.24 -0.17 -5.60
C GLU A 34 -3.71 0.30 -5.53
N ARG A 35 -3.91 1.60 -5.75
CA ARG A 35 -5.16 2.29 -5.38
C ARG A 35 -6.29 2.03 -6.36
N THR A 36 -6.00 1.64 -7.59
CA THR A 36 -6.99 1.47 -8.66
C THR A 36 -7.73 0.15 -8.51
N SER A 37 -6.96 -0.93 -8.35
CA SER A 37 -7.38 -2.32 -8.20
C SER A 37 -7.65 -2.72 -6.74
N PHE A 38 -7.28 -1.89 -5.77
CA PHE A 38 -7.30 -2.24 -4.35
C PHE A 38 -6.46 -3.49 -4.06
N THR A 39 -5.29 -3.59 -4.69
CA THR A 39 -4.36 -4.70 -4.49
C THR A 39 -3.36 -4.34 -3.43
N TYR A 40 -3.41 -5.04 -2.30
CA TYR A 40 -2.38 -5.00 -1.28
C TYR A 40 -1.15 -5.76 -1.76
N ASN A 41 0.02 -5.17 -1.53
CA ASN A 41 1.31 -5.65 -2.00
C ASN A 41 2.29 -5.72 -0.83
N LEU A 42 3.01 -6.83 -0.72
CA LEU A 42 4.02 -7.08 0.29
C LEU A 42 5.31 -7.55 -0.39
N LEU A 43 6.39 -6.79 -0.22
CA LEU A 43 7.72 -7.12 -0.71
C LEU A 43 8.61 -7.47 0.49
N MET A 44 9.21 -8.64 0.46
CA MET A 44 10.22 -9.06 1.42
C MET A 44 11.58 -9.07 0.72
N VAL A 45 12.56 -8.38 1.30
CA VAL A 45 13.95 -8.33 0.81
C VAL A 45 14.86 -8.93 1.88
N SER A 46 15.61 -9.97 1.53
CA SER A 46 16.56 -10.62 2.43
C SER A 46 17.96 -9.99 2.35
N GLU A 47 18.78 -10.25 3.36
CA GLU A 47 20.16 -9.74 3.46
C GLU A 47 21.07 -10.17 2.29
N ASN A 48 20.76 -11.30 1.65
CA ASN A 48 21.48 -11.80 0.48
C ASN A 48 21.06 -11.14 -0.85
N GLY A 49 20.15 -10.15 -0.82
CA GLY A 49 19.67 -9.45 -2.01
C GLY A 49 18.65 -10.24 -2.83
N GLU A 50 17.97 -11.22 -2.22
CA GLU A 50 16.81 -11.86 -2.83
C GLU A 50 15.50 -11.20 -2.38
N ALA A 51 14.47 -11.31 -3.21
CA ALA A 51 13.16 -10.73 -2.95
C ALA A 51 12.01 -11.71 -3.19
N ALA A 52 10.99 -11.64 -2.35
CA ALA A 52 9.73 -12.35 -2.51
C ALA A 52 8.57 -11.35 -2.49
N PHE A 53 7.57 -11.58 -3.33
CA PHE A 53 6.43 -10.68 -3.49
C PHE A 53 5.11 -11.42 -3.34
N ILE A 54 4.22 -10.83 -2.54
CA ILE A 54 2.87 -11.32 -2.27
C ILE A 54 1.89 -10.20 -2.57
N SER A 55 0.80 -10.52 -3.27
CA SER A 55 -0.29 -9.60 -3.50
C SER A 55 -1.64 -10.20 -3.11
N SER A 56 -2.60 -9.36 -2.74
CA SER A 56 -3.96 -9.78 -2.40
C SER A 56 -4.96 -8.66 -2.64
N SER A 57 -6.12 -8.98 -3.20
CA SER A 57 -7.21 -8.01 -3.29
C SER A 57 -7.76 -7.69 -1.91
N LEU A 58 -7.97 -6.41 -1.60
CA LEU A 58 -8.66 -6.00 -0.36
C LEU A 58 -10.09 -6.59 -0.30
N SER A 59 -10.75 -6.83 -1.43
CA SER A 59 -12.07 -7.48 -1.43
C SER A 59 -12.02 -8.93 -0.94
N SER A 60 -10.86 -9.58 -0.92
CA SER A 60 -10.69 -10.95 -0.42
C SER A 60 -10.48 -11.03 1.09
N GLY A 61 -10.46 -9.88 1.80
CA GLY A 61 -10.17 -9.87 3.24
C GLY A 61 -8.79 -10.41 3.60
N PHE A 62 -7.83 -10.35 2.65
CA PHE A 62 -6.50 -10.95 2.71
C PHE A 62 -6.45 -12.48 2.81
N LEU A 63 -7.57 -13.19 2.58
CA LEU A 63 -7.58 -14.65 2.61
C LEU A 63 -7.03 -15.29 1.32
N GLN A 64 -7.08 -14.57 0.20
CA GLN A 64 -6.58 -15.02 -1.09
C GLN A 64 -5.29 -14.27 -1.43
N MET A 65 -4.16 -14.78 -0.92
CA MET A 65 -2.84 -14.24 -1.22
C MET A 65 -2.22 -14.96 -2.41
N LYS A 66 -1.79 -14.19 -3.42
CA LYS A 66 -1.01 -14.67 -4.55
C LYS A 66 0.47 -14.40 -4.29
N ARG A 67 1.25 -15.48 -4.19
CA ARG A 67 2.71 -15.39 -4.19
C ARG A 67 3.21 -15.53 -5.62
N GLN A 68 3.96 -14.55 -6.13
CA GLN A 68 4.37 -14.54 -7.55
C GLN A 68 5.39 -15.65 -7.86
N THR A 69 6.21 -16.04 -6.89
CA THR A 69 7.17 -17.15 -7.05
C THR A 69 7.28 -18.01 -5.80
N THR A 70 7.47 -19.31 -6.00
CA THR A 70 7.74 -20.26 -4.89
C THR A 70 9.11 -20.02 -4.26
N LYS A 71 10.07 -19.47 -5.01
CA LYS A 71 11.43 -19.11 -4.54
C LYS A 71 11.70 -17.61 -4.70
N PRO A 72 12.45 -16.99 -3.77
CA PRO A 72 12.92 -15.61 -3.93
C PRO A 72 13.70 -15.41 -5.23
N ALA A 73 13.63 -14.20 -5.79
CA ALA A 73 14.31 -13.81 -7.01
C ALA A 73 15.38 -12.74 -6.71
N PRO A 74 16.52 -12.73 -7.41
CA PRO A 74 17.60 -11.79 -7.13
C PRO A 74 17.22 -10.36 -7.52
N LEU A 75 17.55 -9.40 -6.66
CA LEU A 75 17.51 -7.97 -6.96
C LEU A 75 18.74 -7.57 -7.78
N LYS A 76 18.50 -6.91 -8.91
CA LYS A 76 19.56 -6.36 -9.77
C LYS A 76 19.51 -4.84 -9.72
N CYS A 77 20.55 -4.23 -9.15
CA CYS A 77 20.60 -2.79 -8.96
C CYS A 77 21.63 -2.10 -9.86
N ASP A 78 21.24 -0.94 -10.38
CA ASP A 78 22.11 0.06 -10.98
C ASP A 78 22.15 1.32 -10.10
N ALA A 79 22.64 2.46 -10.60
CA ALA A 79 22.74 3.69 -9.83
C ALA A 79 21.39 4.38 -9.54
N LEU A 80 20.31 4.00 -10.23
CA LEU A 80 19.02 4.69 -10.20
C LEU A 80 17.89 3.79 -9.68
N LYS A 81 17.97 2.48 -9.91
CA LYS A 81 16.88 1.55 -9.61
C LYS A 81 17.40 0.16 -9.30
N CYS A 82 16.53 -0.62 -8.67
CA CYS A 82 16.65 -2.06 -8.58
C CYS A 82 15.51 -2.73 -9.33
N THR A 83 15.78 -3.87 -9.94
CA THR A 83 14.77 -4.68 -10.61
C THR A 83 14.73 -6.08 -10.04
N VAL A 84 13.52 -6.63 -9.93
CA VAL A 84 13.29 -8.04 -9.67
C VAL A 84 12.26 -8.54 -10.67
N THR A 85 12.56 -9.69 -11.29
CA THR A 85 11.67 -10.33 -12.26
C THR A 85 11.07 -11.59 -11.64
N PHE A 86 9.75 -11.67 -11.66
CA PHE A 86 8.94 -12.83 -11.31
C PHE A 86 8.38 -13.47 -12.59
N ALA A 87 7.60 -14.54 -12.44
CA ALA A 87 7.10 -15.32 -13.58
C ALA A 87 6.09 -14.56 -14.47
N ASP A 88 5.36 -13.61 -13.89
CA ASP A 88 4.24 -12.90 -14.51
C ASP A 88 4.32 -11.37 -14.30
N ALA A 89 5.35 -10.90 -13.60
CA ALA A 89 5.56 -9.49 -13.33
C ALA A 89 7.05 -9.15 -13.20
N GLN A 90 7.42 -7.93 -13.56
CA GLN A 90 8.69 -7.32 -13.20
C GLN A 90 8.44 -6.10 -12.31
N LEU A 91 9.14 -6.01 -11.19
CA LEU A 91 9.12 -4.81 -10.35
C LEU A 91 10.37 -3.97 -10.64
N ILE A 92 10.14 -2.68 -10.83
CA ILE A 92 11.18 -1.65 -10.82
C ILE A 92 11.01 -0.84 -9.54
N LEU A 93 12.06 -0.85 -8.72
CA LEU A 93 12.10 -0.26 -7.39
C LEU A 93 13.03 0.96 -7.38
N ALA A 94 12.56 2.06 -6.81
CA ALA A 94 13.37 3.23 -6.52
C ALA A 94 13.09 3.72 -5.09
N PRO A 95 14.08 4.31 -4.39
CA PRO A 95 13.84 4.87 -3.06
C PRO A 95 12.80 6.00 -3.11
N ASP A 96 11.97 6.07 -2.09
CA ASP A 96 11.03 7.17 -1.86
C ASP A 96 11.57 8.07 -0.73
N PRO A 97 11.38 9.41 -0.76
CA PRO A 97 11.89 10.31 0.27
C PRO A 97 11.39 10.03 1.69
N GLY A 98 10.34 9.21 1.85
CA GLY A 98 9.76 8.81 3.15
C GLY A 98 10.29 7.48 3.71
N ASN A 99 11.50 7.05 3.34
CA ASN A 99 12.07 5.73 3.67
C ASN A 99 11.31 4.53 3.10
N GLY A 100 10.43 4.77 2.13
CA GLY A 100 9.70 3.75 1.37
C GLY A 100 10.33 3.46 0.02
N LEU A 101 9.60 2.73 -0.81
CA LEU A 101 9.94 2.37 -2.18
C LEU A 101 8.83 2.84 -3.12
N ARG A 102 9.21 3.49 -4.21
CA ARG A 102 8.36 3.64 -5.39
C ARG A 102 8.47 2.39 -6.23
N VAL A 103 7.33 1.85 -6.63
CA VAL A 103 7.26 0.62 -7.42
C VAL A 103 6.56 0.92 -8.73
N LEU A 104 7.18 0.46 -9.82
CA LEU A 104 6.52 0.27 -11.10
C LEU A 104 6.45 -1.24 -11.35
N GLU A 105 5.24 -1.79 -11.39
CA GLU A 105 4.99 -3.20 -11.65
C GLU A 105 4.57 -3.37 -13.11
N LEU A 106 5.35 -4.14 -13.85
CA LEU A 106 5.13 -4.43 -15.26
C LEU A 106 4.63 -5.88 -15.39
N HIS A 107 3.34 -6.04 -15.62
CA HIS A 107 2.77 -7.36 -15.87
C HIS A 107 3.04 -7.80 -17.30
N HIS A 108 3.30 -9.08 -17.47
CA HIS A 108 3.50 -9.70 -18.78
C HIS A 108 2.75 -11.02 -18.89
N ASP A 109 2.38 -11.39 -20.12
CA ASP A 109 1.82 -12.71 -20.39
C ASP A 109 2.92 -13.78 -20.48
N ALA A 110 2.51 -15.03 -20.72
CA ALA A 110 3.43 -16.15 -20.91
C ALA A 110 4.34 -16.00 -22.15
N SER A 111 4.05 -15.06 -23.05
CA SER A 111 4.85 -14.72 -24.23
C SER A 111 5.75 -13.50 -23.98
N GLU A 112 5.87 -13.06 -22.73
CA GLU A 112 6.61 -11.87 -22.28
C GLU A 112 6.08 -10.54 -22.88
N GLN A 113 4.86 -10.54 -23.43
CA GLN A 113 4.24 -9.30 -23.89
C GLN A 113 3.74 -8.50 -22.71
N HIS A 114 4.09 -7.21 -22.69
CA HIS A 114 3.64 -6.29 -21.65
C HIS A 114 2.13 -6.09 -21.71
N LEU A 115 1.44 -6.34 -20.60
CA LEU A 115 -0.02 -6.27 -20.51
C LEU A 115 -0.49 -4.98 -19.86
N LEU A 116 0.04 -4.66 -18.68
CA LEU A 116 -0.36 -3.50 -17.91
C LEU A 116 0.80 -3.04 -17.00
N THR A 117 0.75 -1.77 -16.63
CA THR A 117 1.68 -1.16 -15.69
C THR A 117 0.91 -0.59 -14.51
N ASP A 118 1.30 -1.01 -13.32
CA ASP A 118 0.81 -0.44 -12.07
C ASP A 118 1.91 0.37 -11.38
N SER A 119 1.49 1.39 -10.62
CA SER A 119 2.43 2.20 -9.82
C SER A 119 1.89 2.42 -8.42
N TYR A 120 2.74 2.18 -7.44
CA TYR A 120 2.38 2.31 -6.03
C TYR A 120 3.61 2.56 -5.17
N HIS A 121 3.36 2.83 -3.89
CA HIS A 121 4.40 3.03 -2.88
C HIS A 121 4.35 1.89 -1.87
N LEU A 122 5.52 1.42 -1.46
CA LEU A 122 5.66 0.49 -0.35
C LEU A 122 6.37 1.20 0.80
N GLN A 123 5.88 1.05 2.01
CA GLN A 123 6.49 1.58 3.23
C GLN A 123 7.11 0.45 4.05
N PRO A 124 8.20 0.69 4.78
CA PRO A 124 8.80 -0.33 5.64
C PRO A 124 7.82 -0.72 6.76
N VAL A 125 7.72 -2.02 7.00
CA VAL A 125 6.94 -2.61 8.09
C VAL A 125 7.83 -2.69 9.34
N GLN A 126 7.38 -2.10 10.45
CA GLN A 126 8.14 -2.09 11.71
C GLN A 126 7.91 -3.37 12.54
N ASP A 127 6.66 -3.85 12.58
CA ASP A 127 6.25 -5.04 13.35
C ASP A 127 5.70 -6.11 12.40
N LEU A 128 4.38 -6.30 12.40
CA LEU A 128 3.66 -7.22 11.51
C LEU A 128 3.04 -6.47 10.33
N PRO A 129 2.93 -7.07 9.15
CA PRO A 129 2.17 -6.50 8.05
C PRO A 129 0.70 -6.23 8.41
N ALA A 130 0.08 -5.24 7.76
CA ALA A 130 -1.32 -4.85 7.98
C ALA A 130 -2.29 -6.00 7.74
N ALA A 131 -2.05 -6.80 6.70
CA ALA A 131 -2.83 -8.00 6.39
C ALA A 131 -2.80 -9.02 7.55
N ASP A 132 -1.63 -9.25 8.15
CA ASP A 132 -1.46 -10.21 9.25
C ASP A 132 -2.16 -9.70 10.52
N ARG A 133 -2.00 -8.41 10.85
CA ARG A 133 -2.72 -7.79 11.98
C ARG A 133 -4.23 -7.86 11.80
N PHE A 134 -4.72 -7.57 10.59
CA PHE A 134 -6.13 -7.58 10.27
C PHE A 134 -6.74 -8.98 10.38
N THR A 135 -6.11 -9.96 9.71
CA THR A 135 -6.60 -11.34 9.69
C THR A 135 -6.58 -11.98 11.07
N ALA A 136 -5.54 -11.72 11.87
CA ALA A 136 -5.48 -12.18 13.25
C ALA A 136 -6.60 -11.60 14.12
N ARG A 137 -6.93 -10.31 13.95
CA ARG A 137 -7.98 -9.63 14.72
C ARG A 137 -9.39 -10.08 14.32
N HIS A 138 -9.62 -10.27 13.02
CA HIS A 138 -10.93 -10.51 12.44
C HIS A 138 -11.16 -11.96 12.00
N ALA A 139 -10.38 -12.92 12.51
CA ALA A 139 -10.45 -14.32 12.12
C ALA A 139 -11.88 -14.90 12.22
N GLU A 140 -12.58 -14.64 13.33
CA GLU A 140 -13.97 -15.08 13.52
C GLU A 140 -14.94 -14.38 12.57
N LEU A 141 -14.80 -13.06 12.38
CA LEU A 141 -15.63 -12.29 11.45
C LEU A 141 -15.47 -12.80 10.00
N LEU A 142 -14.23 -13.07 9.59
CA LEU A 142 -13.92 -13.61 8.26
C LEU A 142 -14.52 -15.01 8.09
N ARG A 143 -14.43 -15.86 9.12
CA ARG A 143 -15.04 -17.20 9.14
C ARG A 143 -16.57 -17.13 9.04
N SER A 144 -17.22 -16.26 9.81
CA SER A 144 -18.68 -16.06 9.76
C SER A 144 -19.14 -15.49 8.42
N THR A 145 -18.38 -14.54 7.86
CA THR A 145 -18.62 -13.99 6.52
C THR A 145 -18.56 -15.09 5.46
N GLN A 146 -17.56 -15.98 5.53
CA GLN A 146 -17.44 -17.12 4.61
C GLN A 146 -18.57 -18.15 4.80
N ALA A 147 -19.03 -18.35 6.04
CA ALA A 147 -20.15 -19.23 6.38
C ALA A 147 -21.53 -18.67 5.97
N HIS A 148 -21.61 -17.40 5.53
CA HIS A 148 -22.85 -16.70 5.16
C HIS A 148 -23.86 -16.57 6.31
N ASP A 149 -23.38 -16.42 7.54
CA ASP A 149 -24.25 -16.14 8.69
C ASP A 149 -24.68 -14.66 8.70
N ALA A 150 -25.61 -14.29 7.82
CA ALA A 150 -25.83 -12.91 7.42
C ALA A 150 -26.63 -12.05 8.42
N ALA A 151 -27.34 -12.66 9.38
CA ALA A 151 -28.26 -11.92 10.24
C ALA A 151 -27.54 -11.11 11.33
N GLU A 152 -26.42 -11.63 11.85
CA GLU A 152 -25.68 -11.00 12.95
C GLU A 152 -24.25 -10.59 12.57
N THR A 153 -23.78 -10.97 11.38
CA THR A 153 -22.42 -10.65 10.93
C THR A 153 -22.32 -9.21 10.40
N PRO A 154 -21.42 -8.38 10.93
CA PRO A 154 -21.14 -7.05 10.39
C PRO A 154 -20.76 -7.09 8.91
N THR A 155 -21.24 -6.12 8.13
CA THR A 155 -20.72 -5.91 6.78
C THR A 155 -19.34 -5.27 6.86
N LEU A 156 -18.36 -5.95 6.27
CA LEU A 156 -16.96 -5.54 6.30
C LEU A 156 -16.55 -4.90 4.98
N TYR A 157 -15.88 -3.75 5.09
CA TYR A 157 -15.23 -3.07 3.99
C TYR A 157 -13.76 -2.85 4.32
N LEU A 158 -12.90 -3.02 3.32
CA LEU A 158 -11.49 -2.66 3.39
C LEU A 158 -11.22 -1.51 2.43
N GLY A 159 -10.42 -0.56 2.87
CA GLY A 159 -10.20 0.66 2.11
C GLY A 159 -8.85 1.29 2.34
N ILE A 160 -8.66 2.38 1.62
CA ILE A 160 -7.44 3.17 1.58
C ILE A 160 -7.82 4.60 1.93
N VAL A 161 -7.17 5.18 2.94
CA VAL A 161 -7.30 6.60 3.31
C VAL A 161 -5.95 7.28 3.16
N GLY A 162 -5.88 8.33 2.34
CA GLY A 162 -4.65 9.07 2.07
C GLY A 162 -4.22 9.08 0.60
N HIS A 163 -3.07 9.70 0.35
CA HIS A 163 -2.46 9.79 -0.98
C HIS A 163 -1.23 8.87 -1.07
N ALA A 164 -0.72 8.63 -2.27
CA ALA A 164 0.22 7.53 -2.59
C ALA A 164 1.27 7.23 -1.49
N ALA A 165 2.10 8.20 -1.11
CA ALA A 165 3.17 8.00 -0.11
C ALA A 165 2.72 7.97 1.37
N THR A 166 1.43 8.20 1.68
CA THR A 166 0.88 8.31 3.04
C THR A 166 -0.41 7.51 3.22
N SER A 167 -0.69 6.60 2.29
CA SER A 167 -1.94 5.84 2.25
C SER A 167 -1.99 4.84 3.39
N SER A 168 -3.13 4.84 4.09
CA SER A 168 -3.41 3.94 5.19
C SER A 168 -4.45 2.89 4.81
N ILE A 169 -4.26 1.65 5.26
CA ILE A 169 -5.28 0.60 5.13
C ILE A 169 -6.27 0.76 6.29
N VAL A 170 -7.55 0.81 5.96
CA VAL A 170 -8.62 1.06 6.93
C VAL A 170 -9.72 0.03 6.76
N ALA A 171 -10.17 -0.56 7.86
CA ALA A 171 -11.37 -1.39 7.89
C ALA A 171 -12.56 -0.56 8.36
N LEU A 172 -13.70 -0.75 7.72
CA LEU A 172 -14.99 -0.18 8.10
C LEU A 172 -15.94 -1.35 8.35
N LEU A 173 -16.46 -1.43 9.57
CA LEU A 173 -17.41 -2.45 10.00
C LEU A 173 -18.77 -1.82 10.22
N GLU A 174 -19.78 -2.28 9.48
CA GLU A 174 -21.17 -1.85 9.63
C GLU A 174 -21.98 -2.97 10.30
N TYR A 175 -22.43 -2.73 11.53
CA TYR A 175 -23.17 -3.70 12.32
C TYR A 175 -24.67 -3.68 12.00
N PRO A 176 -25.40 -4.80 12.19
CA PRO A 176 -26.84 -4.86 11.95
C PRO A 176 -27.67 -3.86 12.75
N ASP A 177 -27.19 -3.44 13.93
CA ASP A 177 -27.82 -2.42 14.79
C ASP A 177 -27.59 -0.97 14.32
N GLY A 178 -26.87 -0.78 13.20
CA GLY A 178 -26.56 0.52 12.63
C GLY A 178 -25.29 1.18 13.18
N ARG A 179 -24.62 0.55 14.15
CA ARG A 179 -23.30 0.99 14.63
C ARG A 179 -22.26 0.85 13.51
N VAL A 180 -21.29 1.76 13.46
CA VAL A 180 -20.15 1.69 12.53
C VAL A 180 -18.85 1.85 13.29
N ASP A 181 -17.92 0.92 13.10
CA ASP A 181 -16.55 1.04 13.63
C ASP A 181 -15.59 1.26 12.46
N VAL A 182 -14.58 2.12 12.66
CA VAL A 182 -13.49 2.34 11.70
C VAL A 182 -12.17 2.04 12.40
N GLU A 183 -11.35 1.23 11.75
CA GLU A 183 -10.08 0.74 12.25
C GLU A 183 -8.93 1.07 11.29
N ASN A 184 -7.91 1.78 11.77
CA ASN A 184 -6.73 2.14 10.97
C ASN A 184 -5.56 1.17 11.24
N TYR A 185 -4.95 0.64 10.18
CA TYR A 185 -3.88 -0.36 10.22
C TYR A 185 -2.50 0.19 9.85
N SER A 186 -2.25 1.50 9.86
CA SER A 186 -1.03 2.08 9.25
C SER A 186 0.01 2.63 10.21
N PHE A 187 -0.21 2.54 11.52
CA PHE A 187 0.69 3.14 12.52
C PHE A 187 1.11 2.21 13.67
N GLY A 188 1.23 0.89 13.44
CA GLY A 188 1.63 -0.08 14.49
C GLY A 188 0.69 -0.17 15.71
N LYS A 189 -0.26 0.76 15.81
CA LYS A 189 -1.35 0.83 16.77
C LYS A 189 -2.64 0.81 15.98
N LEU A 190 -3.44 -0.18 16.32
CA LEU A 190 -4.84 -0.16 15.96
C LEU A 190 -5.53 0.96 16.73
N VAL A 191 -6.20 1.84 15.98
CA VAL A 191 -7.13 2.81 16.53
C VAL A 191 -8.52 2.45 16.02
N ALA A 192 -9.34 1.89 16.90
CA ALA A 192 -10.74 1.60 16.65
C ALA A 192 -11.58 2.72 17.27
N ILE A 193 -12.26 3.50 16.44
CA ILE A 193 -13.11 4.60 16.89
C ILE A 193 -14.54 4.22 16.51
N PRO A 194 -15.46 4.15 17.49
CA PRO A 194 -16.89 4.08 17.21
C PRO A 194 -17.34 5.36 16.51
N HIS A 195 -18.13 5.21 15.45
CA HIS A 195 -18.70 6.32 14.71
C HIS A 195 -20.22 6.30 14.76
N GLU A 196 -20.80 7.49 14.84
CA GLU A 196 -22.21 7.68 14.54
C GLU A 196 -22.38 7.87 13.03
N LYS A 197 -23.20 7.02 12.42
CA LYS A 197 -23.56 7.11 11.00
C LYS A 197 -24.73 8.07 10.83
N GLN A 198 -24.52 9.12 10.04
CA GLN A 198 -25.56 10.10 9.69
C GLN A 198 -25.71 10.18 8.18
N SER A 199 -26.95 10.27 7.69
CA SER A 199 -27.20 10.56 6.27
C SER A 199 -26.71 11.97 5.93
N MET A 200 -26.13 12.13 4.74
CA MET A 200 -25.81 13.46 4.23
C MET A 200 -27.10 14.23 3.87
N PRO A 201 -27.22 15.53 4.21
CA PRO A 201 -28.43 16.31 3.94
C PRO A 201 -28.79 16.42 2.45
N ASP A 202 -27.77 16.50 1.59
CA ASP A 202 -27.93 16.86 0.17
C ASP A 202 -27.84 15.66 -0.78
N THR A 203 -27.81 14.43 -0.26
CA THR A 203 -27.77 13.22 -1.10
C THR A 203 -28.39 12.00 -0.44
N SER A 204 -29.03 11.15 -1.25
CA SER A 204 -29.59 9.87 -0.83
C SER A 204 -28.58 8.72 -0.74
N ASN A 205 -27.36 8.89 -1.28
CA ASN A 205 -26.32 7.85 -1.31
C ASN A 205 -25.06 8.20 -0.49
N GLY A 206 -25.13 9.24 0.35
CA GLY A 206 -24.00 9.73 1.14
C GLY A 206 -24.19 9.55 2.64
N ILE A 207 -23.11 9.21 3.33
CA ILE A 207 -23.05 9.06 4.78
C ILE A 207 -21.88 9.84 5.37
N ILE A 208 -22.09 10.36 6.57
CA ILE A 208 -21.06 10.96 7.41
C ILE A 208 -20.85 10.02 8.58
N LEU A 209 -19.62 9.56 8.77
CA LEU A 209 -19.21 8.86 9.98
C LEU A 209 -18.56 9.88 10.91
N LYS A 210 -19.24 10.20 12.01
CA LYS A 210 -18.73 11.15 13.01
C LYS A 210 -17.99 10.40 14.10
N GLY A 211 -16.70 10.66 14.25
CA GLY A 211 -15.90 10.07 15.33
C GLY A 211 -16.33 10.64 16.69
N ALA A 212 -16.16 9.86 17.77
CA ALA A 212 -16.57 10.23 19.13
C ALA A 212 -15.99 11.57 19.65
N GLN A 213 -14.91 12.09 19.06
CA GLN A 213 -14.30 13.37 19.42
C GLN A 213 -14.63 14.53 18.45
N GLY A 214 -15.44 14.29 17.40
CA GLY A 214 -15.97 15.32 16.50
C GLY A 214 -14.97 16.08 15.62
N MET A 215 -13.67 15.84 15.76
CA MET A 215 -12.63 16.60 15.02
C MET A 215 -12.33 16.05 13.62
N MET A 216 -12.59 14.77 13.36
CA MET A 216 -12.42 14.14 12.05
C MET A 216 -13.65 13.30 11.72
N ASN A 217 -14.22 13.55 10.55
CA ASN A 217 -15.39 12.84 10.03
C ASN A 217 -15.01 12.18 8.70
N LEU A 218 -15.60 11.02 8.44
CA LEU A 218 -15.45 10.37 7.13
C LEU A 218 -16.71 10.61 6.32
N HIS A 219 -16.55 11.34 5.22
CA HIS A 219 -17.62 11.64 4.29
C HIS A 219 -17.54 10.64 3.15
N LEU A 220 -18.55 9.78 2.99
CA LEU A 220 -18.55 8.70 2.00
C LEU A 220 -19.80 8.75 1.14
N TYR A 221 -19.62 8.47 -0.15
CA TYR A 221 -20.66 8.35 -1.15
C TYR A 221 -20.60 6.97 -1.77
N GLN A 222 -21.75 6.36 -1.98
CA GLN A 222 -21.81 5.06 -2.62
C GLN A 222 -21.73 5.21 -4.14
N GLN A 223 -20.70 4.61 -4.74
CA GLN A 223 -20.48 4.56 -6.19
C GLN A 223 -20.40 3.09 -6.63
N GLY A 224 -21.55 2.51 -6.99
CA GLY A 224 -21.66 1.09 -7.29
C GLY A 224 -21.31 0.24 -6.05
N PRO A 225 -20.33 -0.70 -6.13
CA PRO A 225 -19.93 -1.53 -4.99
C PRO A 225 -18.93 -0.83 -4.04
N LEU A 226 -18.51 0.41 -4.36
CA LEU A 226 -17.49 1.15 -3.62
C LEU A 226 -18.10 2.25 -2.76
N TRP A 227 -17.48 2.48 -1.62
CA TRP A 227 -17.59 3.77 -0.92
C TRP A 227 -16.42 4.65 -1.33
N VAL A 228 -16.70 5.90 -1.71
CA VAL A 228 -15.70 6.89 -2.14
C VAL A 228 -15.95 8.19 -1.41
N GLY A 229 -14.92 8.87 -0.95
CA GLY A 229 -15.05 10.20 -0.39
C GLY A 229 -13.76 10.69 0.26
N HIS A 230 -13.85 11.30 1.43
CA HIS A 230 -12.72 11.95 2.08
C HIS A 230 -12.86 11.97 3.60
N GLU A 231 -11.71 11.97 4.28
CA GLU A 231 -11.57 12.37 5.68
C GLU A 231 -11.61 13.90 5.73
N ALA A 232 -12.54 14.43 6.51
CA ALA A 232 -12.80 15.85 6.68
C ALA A 232 -12.51 16.29 8.12
N ALA A 233 -11.83 17.42 8.31
CA ALA A 233 -11.74 18.07 9.61
C ALA A 233 -12.74 19.22 9.68
N THR A 234 -13.49 19.30 10.78
CA THR A 234 -14.29 20.48 11.09
C THR A 234 -13.48 21.38 12.01
N LEU A 235 -13.09 22.56 11.51
CA LEU A 235 -12.41 23.56 12.30
C LEU A 235 -13.36 24.22 13.31
N THR A 236 -12.79 24.87 14.32
CA THR A 236 -13.55 25.66 15.31
C THR A 236 -14.38 26.79 14.70
N SER A 237 -14.05 27.22 13.48
CA SER A 237 -14.81 28.18 12.67
C SER A 237 -16.03 27.59 11.96
N GLY A 238 -16.24 26.27 12.04
CA GLY A 238 -17.25 25.55 11.24
C GLY A 238 -16.82 25.24 9.81
N LEU A 239 -15.62 25.68 9.39
CA LEU A 239 -15.07 25.33 8.08
C LEU A 239 -14.72 23.83 8.02
N VAL A 240 -15.16 23.16 6.96
CA VAL A 240 -14.80 21.76 6.67
C VAL A 240 -13.61 21.76 5.71
N MET A 241 -12.53 21.09 6.08
CA MET A 241 -11.37 20.90 5.22
C MET A 241 -11.24 19.43 4.83
N ASP A 242 -11.14 19.17 3.54
CA ASP A 242 -10.84 17.85 3.00
C ASP A 242 -9.36 17.55 3.20
N ILE A 243 -9.06 16.51 3.98
CA ILE A 243 -7.69 16.19 4.39
C ILE A 243 -7.14 15.07 3.53
N LYS A 244 -7.90 13.99 3.37
CA LYS A 244 -7.42 12.77 2.71
C LYS A 244 -8.52 12.10 1.91
N PRO A 245 -8.29 11.72 0.65
CA PRO A 245 -9.25 10.90 -0.08
C PRO A 245 -9.36 9.53 0.57
N ALA A 246 -10.55 8.97 0.52
CA ALA A 246 -10.91 7.68 1.11
C ALA A 246 -11.68 6.83 0.09
N ARG A 247 -11.31 5.56 -0.03
CA ARG A 247 -12.03 4.62 -0.90
C ARG A 247 -12.10 3.26 -0.22
N PHE A 248 -13.26 2.60 -0.24
CA PHE A 248 -13.46 1.29 0.35
C PHE A 248 -14.14 0.35 -0.63
N VAL A 249 -13.73 -0.90 -0.59
CA VAL A 249 -14.33 -2.02 -1.30
C VAL A 249 -14.92 -3.00 -0.29
N ARG A 250 -16.10 -3.54 -0.59
CA ARG A 250 -16.73 -4.56 0.24
C ARG A 250 -15.90 -5.84 0.23
N VAL A 251 -15.70 -6.44 1.39
CA VAL A 251 -15.12 -7.78 1.48
C VAL A 251 -16.16 -8.80 1.04
N GLN A 252 -15.79 -9.61 0.05
CA GLN A 252 -16.63 -10.63 -0.58
C GLN A 252 -15.83 -11.92 -0.64
N LEU A 253 -16.11 -12.82 0.29
CA LEU A 253 -15.44 -14.12 0.37
C LEU A 253 -16.25 -15.13 -0.45
N SER A 254 -15.66 -15.63 -1.54
CA SER A 254 -16.22 -16.76 -2.27
C SER A 254 -16.07 -18.05 -1.47
N LYS A 255 -17.00 -19.00 -1.64
CA LYS A 255 -16.85 -20.37 -1.12
C LYS A 255 -15.74 -21.11 -1.84
#